data_AF-A0A3D1U6A1-F1
#
_entry.id   AF-A0A3D1U6A1-F1
#
_cell.length_a   1.000
_cell.length_b   1.000
_cell.length_c   1.000
_cell.angle_alpha   90.00
_cell.angle_beta   90.00
_cell.angle_gamma   90.00
#
_symmetry.space_group_name_H-M   'P 1'
#
loop_
_entity.id
_entity.type
_entity.pdbx_description
1 polymer ?
#
loop_
_entity_poly.entity_id
_entity_poly.type
_entity_poly.pdbx_seq_one_letter_code
_entity_poly.pdbx_strand_id
1 'polypeptide(L)'
;DEAPMLFNGEPVGDGTGPQVDVAVDPLEGTRLTALGQPNAIAVIAVAERGTMFFPGAAVYMNKIAVGPEGIGAVDINASPTQNVNGVAKAKGVSTREITVVVLERERHEALISELRAAGAKVLLIRDGDVAAAIAAAQSGTGVDMLYG
;
A
#
# COMPACT_ATOMS: atom_id res chain seq x y z
N ASP A 1 -21.03 -6.45 -10.23
CA ASP A 1 -21.83 -6.96 -11.36
C ASP A 1 -22.12 -5.87 -12.42
N GLU A 2 -21.47 -4.70 -12.35
CA GLU A 2 -21.71 -3.56 -13.26
C GLU A 2 -20.48 -3.13 -14.09
N ALA A 3 -19.39 -3.91 -14.09
CA ALA A 3 -18.22 -3.61 -14.91
C ALA A 3 -18.37 -4.24 -16.31
N PRO A 4 -18.45 -3.45 -17.40
CA PRO A 4 -18.64 -3.99 -18.76
C PRO A 4 -17.37 -4.64 -19.35
N MET A 5 -16.21 -4.40 -18.74
CA MET A 5 -14.90 -4.95 -19.10
C MET A 5 -14.07 -5.17 -17.84
N LEU A 6 -13.19 -6.15 -17.88
CA LEU A 6 -12.32 -6.60 -16.78
C LEU A 6 -13.11 -6.95 -15.51
N PHE A 7 -14.27 -7.60 -15.66
CA PHE A 7 -15.08 -8.01 -14.51
C PHE A 7 -14.50 -9.26 -13.83
N ASN A 8 -14.84 -9.45 -12.55
CA ASN A 8 -14.38 -10.61 -11.78
C ASN A 8 -14.82 -11.91 -12.47
N GLY A 9 -13.84 -12.74 -12.86
CA GLY A 9 -14.07 -14.01 -13.55
C GLY A 9 -14.06 -13.92 -15.07
N GLU A 10 -13.86 -12.73 -15.66
CA GLU A 10 -13.67 -12.59 -17.11
C GLU A 10 -12.42 -13.35 -17.58
N PRO A 11 -12.54 -14.24 -18.58
CA PRO A 11 -11.37 -14.86 -19.21
C PRO A 11 -10.58 -13.84 -20.03
N VAL A 12 -9.26 -13.80 -19.84
CA VAL A 12 -8.33 -12.93 -20.59
C VAL A 12 -7.14 -13.75 -21.13
N GLY A 13 -6.46 -13.21 -22.14
CA GLY A 13 -5.34 -13.87 -22.83
C GLY A 13 -5.75 -14.55 -24.14
N ASP A 14 -4.78 -15.17 -24.83
CA ASP A 14 -5.01 -15.85 -26.11
C ASP A 14 -5.46 -17.33 -25.96
N GLY A 15 -5.60 -17.79 -24.71
CA GLY A 15 -6.00 -19.15 -24.36
C GLY A 15 -4.86 -20.17 -24.31
N THR A 16 -3.61 -19.74 -24.49
CA THR A 16 -2.43 -20.62 -24.40
C THR A 16 -1.69 -20.43 -23.06
N GLY A 17 -0.93 -21.46 -22.65
CA GLY A 17 -0.15 -21.42 -21.41
C GLY A 17 -0.91 -21.84 -20.14
N PRO A 18 -0.26 -21.74 -18.96
CA PRO A 18 -0.88 -22.12 -17.69
C PRO A 18 -2.00 -21.15 -17.30
N GLN A 19 -3.01 -21.67 -16.59
CA GLN A 19 -4.01 -20.81 -15.95
C GLN A 19 -3.37 -20.02 -14.82
N VAL A 20 -3.76 -18.74 -14.72
CA VAL A 20 -3.24 -17.80 -13.73
C VAL A 20 -4.39 -16.99 -13.12
N ASP A 21 -4.13 -16.39 -11.96
CA ASP A 21 -4.93 -15.28 -11.46
C ASP A 21 -4.35 -13.97 -11.99
N VAL A 22 -5.24 -13.05 -12.35
CA VAL A 22 -4.88 -11.72 -12.84
C VAL A 22 -5.63 -10.69 -12.01
N ALA A 23 -4.89 -9.74 -11.46
CA ALA A 23 -5.44 -8.54 -10.84
C ALA A 23 -5.01 -7.33 -11.65
N VAL A 24 -5.95 -6.46 -11.96
CA VAL A 24 -5.72 -5.24 -12.74
C VAL A 24 -6.27 -4.05 -11.99
N ASP A 25 -5.49 -2.98 -12.00
CA ASP A 25 -5.95 -1.64 -11.68
C ASP A 25 -5.53 -0.74 -12.85
N PRO A 26 -6.40 -0.60 -13.87
CA PRO A 26 -6.05 0.14 -15.09
C PRO A 26 -5.63 1.59 -14.82
N LEU A 27 -6.13 2.18 -13.72
CA LEU A 27 -5.77 3.54 -13.32
C LEU A 27 -5.92 3.74 -11.81
N GLU A 28 -4.85 3.42 -11.09
CA GLU A 28 -4.73 3.75 -9.68
C GLU A 28 -4.53 5.26 -9.54
N GLY A 29 -5.45 5.91 -8.83
CA GLY A 29 -5.48 7.37 -8.70
C GLY A 29 -6.14 8.10 -9.89
N THR A 30 -7.33 7.67 -10.32
CA THR A 30 -8.14 8.36 -11.36
C THR A 30 -8.24 9.88 -11.18
N ARG A 31 -8.45 10.36 -9.95
CA ARG A 31 -8.49 11.79 -9.61
C ARG A 31 -7.14 12.47 -9.81
N LEU A 32 -6.03 11.78 -9.52
CA LEU A 32 -4.68 12.33 -9.74
C LEU A 32 -4.47 12.59 -11.24
N THR A 33 -4.82 11.62 -12.08
CA THR A 33 -4.76 11.76 -13.54
C THR A 33 -5.64 12.90 -14.05
N ALA A 34 -6.89 12.98 -13.59
CA ALA A 34 -7.83 14.02 -14.00
C ALA A 34 -7.33 15.45 -13.66
N LEU A 35 -6.52 15.59 -12.61
CA LEU A 35 -5.99 16.86 -12.14
C LEU A 35 -4.52 17.10 -12.50
N GLY A 36 -3.89 16.21 -13.28
CA GLY A 36 -2.46 16.31 -13.63
C GLY A 36 -1.53 16.22 -12.42
N GLN A 37 -1.94 15.52 -11.36
CA GLN A 37 -1.16 15.31 -10.15
C GLN A 37 -0.24 14.09 -10.32
N PRO A 38 0.94 14.08 -9.67
CA PRO A 38 1.87 12.96 -9.75
C PRO A 38 1.32 11.69 -9.08
N ASN A 39 2.01 10.56 -9.30
CA ASN A 39 1.79 9.25 -8.67
C ASN A 39 0.55 8.45 -9.10
N ALA A 40 -0.17 8.87 -10.15
CA ALA A 40 -1.07 7.96 -10.85
C ALA A 40 -0.28 6.91 -11.64
N ILE A 41 -0.68 5.65 -11.55
CA ILE A 41 -0.05 4.51 -12.23
C ILE A 41 -1.10 3.53 -12.79
N ALA A 42 -0.72 2.76 -13.80
CA ALA A 42 -1.47 1.59 -14.25
C ALA A 42 -0.80 0.33 -13.69
N VAL A 43 -1.57 -0.60 -13.13
CA VAL A 43 -1.06 -1.76 -12.40
C VAL A 43 -1.67 -3.05 -12.94
N ILE A 44 -0.81 -4.07 -13.07
CA ILE A 44 -1.21 -5.45 -13.31
C ILE A 44 -0.36 -6.37 -12.43
N ALA A 45 -0.99 -7.40 -11.86
CA ALA A 45 -0.32 -8.50 -11.19
C ALA A 45 -0.82 -9.82 -11.77
N VAL A 46 0.09 -10.80 -11.85
CA VAL A 46 -0.19 -12.16 -12.31
C VAL A 46 0.44 -13.14 -11.34
N ALA A 47 -0.31 -14.17 -10.94
CA ALA A 47 0.15 -15.20 -10.02
C ALA A 47 -0.42 -16.57 -10.42
N GLU A 48 0.10 -17.64 -9.81
CA GLU A 48 -0.46 -18.97 -9.99
C GLU A 48 -1.96 -19.00 -9.66
N ARG A 49 -2.73 -19.81 -10.40
CA ARG A 49 -4.19 -19.89 -10.25
C ARG A 49 -4.59 -20.21 -8.81
N GLY A 50 -5.51 -19.43 -8.25
CA GLY A 50 -6.05 -19.61 -6.91
C GLY A 50 -5.15 -19.12 -5.77
N THR A 51 -4.04 -18.44 -6.08
CA THR A 51 -3.10 -17.93 -5.05
C THR A 51 -3.35 -16.47 -4.68
N MET A 52 -4.08 -15.71 -5.50
CA MET A 52 -4.46 -14.36 -5.14
C MET A 52 -5.58 -14.39 -4.10
N PHE A 53 -5.39 -13.65 -3.01
CA PHE A 53 -6.44 -13.49 -2.01
C PHE A 53 -7.64 -12.75 -2.63
N PHE A 54 -8.83 -13.37 -2.54
CA PHE A 54 -10.07 -12.75 -2.96
C PHE A 54 -10.79 -12.17 -1.73
N PRO A 55 -10.80 -10.84 -1.53
CA PRO A 55 -11.33 -10.22 -0.32
C PRO A 55 -12.87 -10.27 -0.20
N GLY A 56 -13.58 -10.78 -1.22
CA GLY A 56 -15.03 -10.88 -1.22
C GLY A 56 -15.70 -9.50 -1.14
N ALA A 57 -16.58 -9.32 -0.15
CA ALA A 57 -17.32 -8.07 0.06
C ALA A 57 -16.54 -7.03 0.89
N ALA A 58 -15.33 -7.33 1.34
CA ALA A 58 -14.53 -6.37 2.10
C ALA A 58 -14.11 -5.20 1.20
N VAL A 59 -14.61 -4.01 1.54
CA VAL A 59 -14.32 -2.76 0.81
C VAL A 59 -13.07 -2.04 1.30
N TYR A 60 -12.63 -2.32 2.52
CA TYR A 60 -11.45 -1.73 3.15
C TYR A 60 -10.62 -2.80 3.86
N MET A 61 -9.32 -2.57 3.92
CA MET A 61 -8.36 -3.37 4.67
C MET A 61 -7.40 -2.39 5.36
N ASN A 62 -7.14 -2.61 6.65
CA ASN A 62 -6.05 -1.94 7.35
C ASN A 62 -4.73 -2.54 6.85
N LYS A 63 -3.74 -1.71 6.54
CA LYS A 63 -2.48 -2.11 5.90
C LYS A 63 -1.29 -1.55 6.67
N ILE A 64 -0.23 -2.35 6.70
CA ILE A 64 1.12 -1.90 7.00
C ILE A 64 2.07 -2.54 6.00
N ALA A 65 2.91 -1.73 5.36
CA ALA A 65 3.93 -2.21 4.42
C ALA A 65 5.27 -1.55 4.72
N VAL A 66 6.35 -2.32 4.58
CA VAL A 66 7.73 -1.94 4.88
C VAL A 66 8.68 -2.63 3.90
N GLY A 67 9.89 -2.08 3.76
CA GLY A 67 10.98 -2.71 3.02
C GLY A 67 11.61 -3.90 3.75
N PRO A 68 12.60 -4.56 3.14
CA PRO A 68 13.27 -5.74 3.72
C PRO A 68 13.83 -5.52 5.13
N GLU A 69 14.29 -4.30 5.42
CA GLU A 69 14.81 -3.92 6.74
C GLU A 69 13.74 -3.95 7.85
N GLY A 70 12.45 -3.80 7.49
CA GLY A 70 11.33 -3.83 8.43
C GLY A 70 10.70 -5.21 8.63
N ILE A 71 11.19 -6.26 7.94
CA ILE A 71 10.65 -7.62 8.07
C ILE A 71 10.81 -8.10 9.52
N GLY A 72 9.69 -8.51 10.13
CA GLY A 72 9.65 -8.94 11.53
C GLY A 72 9.72 -7.79 12.56
N ALA A 73 9.83 -6.54 12.10
CA ALA A 73 9.85 -5.35 12.97
C ALA A 73 8.48 -4.68 13.11
N VAL A 74 7.46 -5.17 12.37
CA VAL A 74 6.10 -4.63 12.38
C VAL A 74 5.07 -5.71 12.70
N ASP A 75 4.00 -5.32 13.37
CA ASP A 75 2.80 -6.10 13.64
C ASP A 75 1.57 -5.20 13.49
N ILE A 76 0.63 -5.59 12.62
CA ILE A 76 -0.57 -4.79 12.36
C ILE A 76 -1.49 -4.65 13.59
N ASN A 77 -1.35 -5.53 14.58
CA ASN A 77 -2.10 -5.46 15.85
C ASN A 77 -1.38 -4.63 16.92
N ALA A 78 -0.10 -4.29 16.70
CA ALA A 78 0.64 -3.39 17.57
C ALA A 78 0.26 -1.92 17.27
N SER A 79 0.57 -1.03 18.21
CA SER A 79 0.29 0.39 18.02
C SER A 79 1.22 1.00 16.95
N PRO A 80 0.78 2.07 16.25
CA PRO A 80 1.63 2.85 15.36
C PRO A 80 2.98 3.25 15.96
N THR A 81 2.98 3.66 17.23
CA THR A 81 4.21 3.97 17.98
C THR A 81 5.15 2.77 18.07
N GLN A 82 4.62 1.58 18.36
CA GLN A 82 5.45 0.36 18.46
C GLN A 82 6.05 0.00 17.11
N ASN A 83 5.28 0.07 16.03
CA ASN A 83 5.74 -0.22 14.68
C ASN A 83 6.83 0.76 14.21
N VAL A 84 6.66 2.07 14.44
CA VAL A 84 7.68 3.08 14.11
C VAL A 84 8.97 2.82 14.88
N ASN A 85 8.89 2.52 16.18
CA ASN A 85 10.07 2.19 16.98
C ASN A 85 10.76 0.89 16.51
N GLY A 86 9.97 -0.11 16.12
CA GLY A 86 10.47 -1.37 15.56
C GLY A 86 11.28 -1.16 14.30
N VAL A 87 10.71 -0.44 13.33
CA VAL A 87 11.39 -0.12 12.06
C VAL A 87 12.62 0.75 12.28
N ALA A 88 12.53 1.80 13.12
CA ALA A 88 13.67 2.64 13.47
C ALA A 88 14.83 1.84 14.06
N LYS A 89 14.52 0.94 15.01
CA LYS A 89 15.51 0.05 15.62
C LYS A 89 16.13 -0.90 14.60
N ALA A 90 15.33 -1.50 13.71
CA ALA A 90 15.82 -2.42 12.69
C ALA A 90 16.77 -1.73 11.69
N LYS A 91 16.48 -0.47 11.36
CA LYS A 91 17.33 0.38 10.50
C LYS A 91 18.51 1.03 11.22
N GLY A 92 18.55 1.00 12.56
CA GLY A 92 19.60 1.66 13.35
C GLY A 92 19.55 3.19 13.30
N VAL A 93 18.36 3.77 13.10
CA VAL A 93 18.15 5.22 12.96
C VAL A 93 17.21 5.77 14.03
N SER A 94 17.09 7.09 14.15
CA SER A 94 16.07 7.70 15.00
C SER A 94 14.67 7.54 14.42
N THR A 95 13.63 7.50 15.25
CA THR A 95 12.24 7.56 14.76
C THR A 95 11.96 8.83 13.92
N ARG A 96 12.73 9.90 14.14
CA ARG A 96 12.69 11.15 13.36
C ARG A 96 13.18 11.01 11.92
N GLU A 97 13.86 9.91 11.62
CA GLU A 97 14.33 9.60 10.27
C GLU A 97 13.34 8.71 9.52
N ILE A 98 12.37 8.10 10.22
CA ILE A 98 11.34 7.26 9.63
C ILE A 98 10.26 8.12 8.97
N THR A 99 10.00 7.82 7.70
CA THR A 99 8.96 8.45 6.88
C THR A 99 7.83 7.45 6.62
N VAL A 100 6.63 7.81 7.06
CA VAL A 100 5.41 6.99 6.95
C VAL A 100 4.44 7.67 5.99
N VAL A 101 4.03 6.98 4.94
CA VAL A 101 2.96 7.43 4.04
C VAL A 101 1.61 7.01 4.60
N VAL A 102 0.65 7.94 4.61
CA VAL A 102 -0.73 7.71 5.07
C VAL A 102 -1.71 8.39 4.12
N LEU A 103 -2.81 7.71 3.79
CA LEU A 103 -3.91 8.35 3.06
C LEU A 103 -4.56 9.46 3.92
N GLU A 104 -4.65 10.66 3.39
CA GLU A 104 -5.31 11.82 4.01
C GLU A 104 -6.83 11.57 4.04
N ARG A 105 -7.32 11.05 5.16
CA ARG A 105 -8.72 10.69 5.40
C ARG A 105 -9.06 10.98 6.87
N GLU A 106 -10.29 11.41 7.14
CA GLU A 106 -10.78 11.66 8.51
C GLU A 106 -10.58 10.45 9.42
N ARG A 107 -10.83 9.23 8.91
CA ARG A 107 -10.60 7.97 9.66
C ARG A 107 -9.14 7.74 10.10
N HIS A 108 -8.18 8.47 9.56
CA HIS A 108 -6.75 8.34 9.90
C HIS A 108 -6.23 9.45 10.82
N GLU A 109 -7.06 10.37 11.31
CA GLU A 109 -6.60 11.46 12.18
C GLU A 109 -5.87 10.96 13.43
N ALA A 110 -6.43 9.94 14.09
CA ALA A 110 -5.80 9.31 15.26
C ALA A 110 -4.46 8.65 14.92
N LEU A 111 -4.41 7.91 13.80
CA LEU A 111 -3.19 7.28 13.29
C LEU A 111 -2.10 8.33 13.01
N ILE A 112 -2.45 9.39 12.27
CA ILE A 112 -1.54 10.49 11.91
C ILE A 112 -1.00 11.17 13.17
N SER A 113 -1.87 11.42 14.16
CA SER A 113 -1.47 12.02 15.43
C SER A 113 -0.49 11.14 16.19
N GLU A 114 -0.75 9.83 16.29
CA GLU A 114 0.14 8.90 16.99
C GLU A 114 1.50 8.77 16.31
N LEU A 115 1.53 8.64 14.97
CA LEU A 115 2.78 8.57 14.20
C LEU A 115 3.64 9.81 14.41
N ARG A 116 3.03 11.01 14.40
CA ARG A 116 3.73 12.27 14.68
C ARG A 116 4.22 12.33 16.13
N ALA A 117 3.44 11.87 17.09
CA ALA A 117 3.84 11.80 18.51
C ALA A 117 5.01 10.83 18.74
N ALA A 118 5.06 9.72 17.98
CA ALA A 118 6.20 8.78 17.97
C ALA A 118 7.47 9.38 17.34
N GLY A 119 7.36 10.55 16.69
CA GLY A 119 8.45 11.30 16.09
C GLY A 119 8.65 11.04 14.61
N ALA A 120 7.84 10.19 13.97
CA ALA A 120 7.94 9.91 12.53
C ALA A 120 7.52 11.11 11.67
N LYS A 121 8.12 11.21 10.49
CA LYS A 121 7.65 12.11 9.43
C LYS A 121 6.44 11.46 8.76
N VAL A 122 5.31 12.17 8.72
CA VAL A 122 4.11 11.66 8.05
C VAL A 122 3.93 12.37 6.71
N LEU A 123 4.02 11.61 5.61
CA LEU A 123 3.74 12.06 4.26
C LEU A 123 2.29 11.73 3.90
N LEU A 124 1.47 12.76 3.77
CA LEU A 124 0.06 12.59 3.42
C LEU A 124 -0.12 12.50 1.91
N ILE A 125 -0.83 11.47 1.46
CA ILE A 125 -1.25 11.30 0.07
C ILE A 125 -2.78 11.29 -0.02
N ARG A 126 -3.32 11.78 -1.13
CA ARG A 126 -4.77 11.82 -1.30
C ARG A 126 -5.33 10.57 -1.96
N ASP A 127 -4.59 9.91 -2.82
CA ASP A 127 -5.00 8.68 -3.52
C ASP A 127 -3.75 7.84 -3.82
N GLY A 128 -3.94 6.57 -4.19
CA GLY A 128 -2.89 5.69 -4.68
C GLY A 128 -2.03 5.06 -3.58
N ASP A 129 -2.61 4.13 -2.81
CA ASP A 129 -1.84 3.43 -1.77
C ASP A 129 -1.00 2.27 -2.32
N VAL A 130 -1.28 1.78 -3.54
CA VAL A 130 -0.42 0.79 -4.22
C VAL A 130 0.97 1.38 -4.51
N ALA A 131 1.03 2.58 -5.10
CA ALA A 131 2.29 3.26 -5.40
C ALA A 131 3.10 3.52 -4.13
N ALA A 132 2.43 3.92 -3.04
CA ALA A 132 3.07 4.14 -1.74
C ALA A 132 3.54 2.86 -1.06
N ALA A 133 2.79 1.76 -1.16
CA ALA A 133 3.22 0.45 -0.65
C ALA A 133 4.49 -0.02 -1.37
N ILE A 134 4.52 0.11 -2.70
CA ILE A 134 5.71 -0.23 -3.51
C ILE A 134 6.89 0.67 -3.12
N ALA A 135 6.65 1.97 -2.92
CA ALA A 135 7.70 2.89 -2.49
C ALA A 135 8.28 2.52 -1.12
N ALA A 136 7.44 2.14 -0.15
CA ALA A 136 7.87 1.67 1.17
C ALA A 136 8.67 0.36 1.10
N ALA A 137 8.36 -0.50 0.12
CA ALA A 137 9.04 -1.77 -0.08
C ALA A 137 10.44 -1.65 -0.74
N GLN A 138 10.77 -0.47 -1.30
CA GLN A 138 12.01 -0.23 -2.05
C GLN A 138 12.99 0.68 -1.30
N SER A 139 14.29 0.43 -1.46
CA SER A 139 15.32 1.32 -0.94
C SER A 139 15.46 2.58 -1.79
N GLY A 140 15.87 3.69 -1.17
CA GLY A 140 16.18 4.94 -1.87
C GLY A 140 14.98 5.81 -2.28
N THR A 141 13.75 5.40 -1.94
CA THR A 141 12.51 6.16 -2.23
C THR A 141 12.26 7.29 -1.24
N GLY A 142 12.89 7.23 -0.06
CA GLY A 142 12.61 8.12 1.07
C GLY A 142 11.32 7.78 1.82
N VAL A 143 10.69 6.65 1.52
CA VAL A 143 9.52 6.11 2.24
C VAL A 143 9.96 4.84 2.97
N ASP A 144 9.74 4.79 4.28
CA ASP A 144 10.10 3.63 5.11
C ASP A 144 8.89 2.74 5.39
N MET A 145 7.69 3.33 5.45
CA MET A 145 6.45 2.63 5.79
C MET A 145 5.25 3.20 5.02
N LEU A 146 4.29 2.35 4.69
CA LEU A 146 2.90 2.72 4.43
C LEU A 146 2.06 2.24 5.62
N TYR A 147 1.12 3.06 6.10
CA TYR A 147 0.19 2.68 7.17
C TYR A 147 -1.19 3.29 6.94
N GLY A 148 -2.26 2.49 7.01
CA GLY A 148 -3.65 2.92 7.05
C GLY A 148 -4.62 1.99 6.33
#